data_AF-A0AAV5V3A3-F1
#
_entry.id   AF-A0AAV5V3A3-F1
#
_cell.length_a   1.000
_cell.length_b   1.000
_cell.length_c   1.000
_cell.angle_alpha   90.00
_cell.angle_beta   90.00
_cell.angle_gamma   90.00
#
_symmetry.space_group_name_H-M   'P 1'
#
loop_
_entity.id
_entity.type
_entity.pdbx_description
1 polymer ?
#
loop_
_entity_poly.entity_id
_entity_poly.type
_entity_poly.pdbx_seq_one_letter_code
_entity_poly.pdbx_strand_id
1 'polypeptide(L)'
;SGKPFANMQIFINAIDGELTRLEVTPEITVGELKAQLGAEEFILSYGSAILDDNTTPICSLGEGASLGLNARLLGGKVHGSLARAGKVRAQTPKVDKQEKKKKLTGRAHRRVQYNRRFVNVALSGPGRKRGPNSNTP
;
A
#
# COMPACT_ATOMS: atom_id res chain seq x y z
N SER A 1 47.79 -2.90 -16.41
CA SER A 1 47.85 -3.60 -15.11
C SER A 1 47.06 -2.78 -14.11
N GLY A 2 45.81 -3.18 -13.83
CA GLY A 2 45.00 -2.51 -12.80
C GLY A 2 45.63 -2.75 -11.43
N LYS A 3 45.95 -1.68 -10.71
CA LYS A 3 46.34 -1.81 -9.29
C LYS A 3 45.15 -2.46 -8.57
N PRO A 4 45.35 -3.49 -7.72
CA PRO A 4 44.26 -3.97 -6.88
C PRO A 4 43.76 -2.77 -6.05
N PHE A 5 42.45 -2.56 -6.03
CA PHE A 5 41.87 -1.58 -5.11
C PHE A 5 42.31 -1.94 -3.70
N ALA A 6 42.75 -0.94 -2.92
CA ALA A 6 43.17 -1.18 -1.55
C ALA A 6 41.99 -1.75 -0.75
N ASN A 7 42.27 -2.72 0.13
CA ASN A 7 41.29 -3.23 1.08
C ASN A 7 40.77 -2.07 1.94
N MET A 8 39.47 -2.10 2.22
CA MET A 8 38.80 -1.14 3.07
C MET A 8 38.41 -1.79 4.40
N GLN A 9 38.51 -1.04 5.48
CA GLN A 9 38.08 -1.45 6.81
C GLN A 9 36.62 -1.04 7.04
N ILE A 10 35.82 -1.98 7.52
CA ILE A 10 34.45 -1.74 8.00
C ILE A 10 34.27 -2.37 9.38
N PHE A 11 33.20 -1.98 10.06
CA PHE A 11 32.81 -2.53 11.34
C PHE A 11 31.40 -3.10 11.28
N ILE A 12 31.21 -4.28 11.88
CA ILE A 12 29.91 -4.95 11.98
C ILE A 12 29.49 -4.93 13.44
N ASN A 13 28.38 -4.26 13.73
CA ASN A 13 27.66 -4.38 14.99
C ASN A 13 26.80 -5.64 14.94
N ALA A 14 27.21 -6.65 15.70
CA ALA A 14 26.46 -7.87 15.89
C ALA A 14 25.23 -7.64 16.79
N ILE A 15 24.35 -8.64 16.84
CA ILE A 15 23.05 -8.55 17.54
C ILE A 15 23.23 -8.55 19.06
N ASP A 16 24.30 -9.16 19.54
CA ASP A 16 24.74 -9.15 20.94
C ASP A 16 25.43 -7.82 21.35
N GLY A 17 25.63 -6.90 20.39
CA GLY A 17 26.28 -5.62 20.61
C GLY A 17 27.80 -5.66 20.45
N GLU A 18 28.39 -6.79 20.07
CA GLU A 18 29.83 -6.83 19.76
C GLU A 18 30.14 -6.13 18.43
N LEU A 19 31.25 -5.38 18.42
CA LEU A 19 31.77 -4.71 17.24
C LEU A 19 32.93 -5.52 16.67
N THR A 20 32.77 -6.05 15.47
CA THR A 20 33.82 -6.79 14.77
C THR A 20 34.37 -5.99 13.60
N ARG A 21 35.71 -5.95 13.46
CA ARG A 21 36.38 -5.30 12.33
C ARG A 21 36.56 -6.30 11.19
N LEU A 22 36.30 -5.87 9.95
CA LEU A 22 36.51 -6.69 8.76
C LEU A 22 37.23 -5.88 7.68
N GLU A 23 38.22 -6.51 7.05
CA GLU A 23 38.84 -5.98 5.83
C GLU A 23 38.13 -6.59 4.63
N VAL A 24 37.63 -5.72 3.74
CA VAL A 24 36.82 -6.11 2.59
C VAL A 24 37.33 -5.43 1.34
N THR A 25 37.20 -6.15 0.22
CA THR A 25 37.43 -5.58 -1.10
C THR A 25 36.28 -4.64 -1.45
N PRO A 26 36.53 -3.45 -2.02
CA PRO A 26 35.47 -2.46 -2.27
C PRO A 26 34.42 -2.93 -3.30
N GLU A 27 34.74 -3.93 -4.10
CA GLU A 27 33.85 -4.49 -5.13
C GLU A 27 32.87 -5.54 -4.58
N ILE A 28 33.07 -6.01 -3.34
CA ILE A 28 32.19 -7.03 -2.76
C ILE A 28 30.77 -6.47 -2.57
N THR A 29 29.80 -7.31 -2.89
CA THR A 29 28.38 -7.00 -2.69
C THR A 29 27.96 -7.28 -1.26
N VAL A 30 26.84 -6.67 -0.82
CA VAL A 30 26.27 -6.94 0.51
C VAL A 30 25.87 -8.40 0.68
N GLY A 31 25.39 -9.07 -0.37
CA GLY A 31 25.09 -10.51 -0.34
C GLY A 31 26.33 -11.37 -0.09
N GLU A 32 27.42 -11.11 -0.81
CA GLU A 32 28.70 -11.81 -0.62
C GLU A 32 29.30 -11.58 0.77
N LEU A 33 29.16 -10.36 1.30
CA LEU A 33 29.58 -10.05 2.66
C LEU A 33 28.76 -10.81 3.71
N LYS A 34 27.44 -10.94 3.52
CA LYS A 34 26.61 -11.77 4.39
C LYS A 34 27.02 -13.24 4.35
N ALA A 35 27.33 -13.77 3.17
CA ALA A 35 27.81 -15.14 3.03
C ALA A 35 29.13 -15.36 3.78
N GLN A 36 30.08 -14.40 3.70
CA GLN A 36 31.34 -14.46 4.46
C GLN A 36 31.13 -14.43 5.98
N LEU A 37 30.11 -13.71 6.45
CA LEU A 37 29.74 -13.63 7.86
C LEU A 37 28.84 -14.78 8.33
N GLY A 38 28.39 -15.67 7.44
CA GLY A 38 27.36 -16.68 7.74
C GLY A 38 26.01 -16.08 8.15
N ALA A 39 25.71 -14.86 7.67
CA ALA A 39 24.60 -14.04 8.12
C ALA A 39 23.53 -13.82 7.04
N GLU A 40 23.31 -14.80 6.16
CA GLU A 40 22.40 -14.72 5.00
C GLU A 40 20.95 -14.42 5.40
N GLU A 41 20.50 -14.90 6.55
CA GLU A 41 19.14 -14.66 7.06
C GLU A 41 18.97 -13.28 7.70
N PHE A 42 20.07 -12.57 7.97
CA PHE A 42 20.05 -11.28 8.64
C PHE A 42 19.98 -10.12 7.64
N ILE A 43 19.60 -8.95 8.15
CA ILE A 43 19.55 -7.70 7.40
C ILE A 43 20.74 -6.84 7.85
N LEU A 44 21.53 -6.38 6.88
CA LEU A 44 22.53 -5.35 7.11
C LEU A 44 21.92 -3.97 6.89
N SER A 45 22.22 -3.05 7.81
CA SER A 45 21.81 -1.65 7.71
C SER A 45 23.00 -0.72 7.89
N TYR A 46 23.06 0.34 7.10
CA TYR A 46 23.97 1.46 7.33
C TYR A 46 23.19 2.67 7.85
N GLY A 47 23.45 3.07 9.10
CA GLY A 47 22.60 4.03 9.79
C GLY A 47 21.14 3.55 9.83
N SER A 48 20.22 4.35 9.28
CA SER A 48 18.79 3.99 9.18
C SER A 48 18.40 3.28 7.88
N ALA A 49 19.34 3.11 6.93
CA ALA A 49 19.06 2.53 5.62
C ALA A 49 19.33 1.02 5.64
N ILE A 50 18.34 0.23 5.20
CA ILE A 50 18.51 -1.21 4.96
C ILE A 50 19.24 -1.38 3.63
N LEU A 51 20.30 -2.18 3.63
CA LEU A 51 21.10 -2.48 2.45
C LEU A 51 20.48 -3.66 1.70
N ASP A 52 20.44 -3.53 0.37
CA ASP A 52 19.95 -4.57 -0.54
C ASP A 52 21.10 -5.46 -1.02
N ASP A 53 20.84 -6.77 -1.05
CA ASP A 53 21.87 -7.80 -1.22
C ASP A 53 22.51 -7.78 -2.62
N ASN A 54 21.74 -7.39 -3.65
CA ASN A 54 22.13 -7.56 -5.06
C ASN A 54 22.59 -6.27 -5.75
N THR A 55 22.38 -5.10 -5.16
CA THR A 55 22.52 -3.81 -5.87
C THR A 55 23.50 -2.85 -5.24
N THR A 56 23.92 -3.08 -3.99
CA THR A 56 24.78 -2.15 -3.25
C THR A 56 26.22 -2.69 -3.16
N PRO A 57 27.16 -2.16 -3.97
CA PRO A 57 28.57 -2.44 -3.76
C PRO A 57 29.03 -1.74 -2.46
N ILE A 58 29.86 -2.43 -1.68
CA ILE A 58 30.30 -1.93 -0.37
C ILE A 58 31.15 -0.67 -0.48
N CYS A 59 31.79 -0.40 -1.62
CA CYS A 59 32.51 0.86 -1.87
C CYS A 59 31.66 2.14 -1.70
N SER A 60 30.33 2.02 -1.77
CA SER A 60 29.42 3.14 -1.52
C SER A 60 29.37 3.56 -0.04
N LEU A 61 29.78 2.66 0.85
CA LEU A 61 29.90 2.83 2.29
C LEU A 61 31.36 3.20 2.56
N GLY A 62 31.66 4.48 2.79
CA GLY A 62 33.05 4.94 2.90
C GLY A 62 33.91 4.18 3.95
N GLU A 63 35.23 4.37 3.86
CA GLU A 63 36.20 3.77 4.79
C GLU A 63 35.82 3.97 6.26
N GLY A 64 35.83 2.89 7.04
CA GLY A 64 35.45 2.90 8.45
C GLY A 64 33.94 2.88 8.71
N ALA A 65 33.11 2.58 7.70
CA ALA A 65 31.67 2.46 7.87
C ALA A 65 31.28 1.38 8.91
N SER A 66 30.27 1.69 9.72
CA SER A 66 29.70 0.76 10.71
C SER A 66 28.33 0.26 10.25
N LEU A 67 28.18 -1.06 10.10
CA LEU A 67 26.94 -1.72 9.67
C LEU A 67 26.29 -2.43 10.85
N GLY A 68 24.97 -2.35 10.95
CA GLY A 68 24.17 -3.10 11.92
C GLY A 68 23.66 -4.41 11.33
N LEU A 69 23.88 -5.53 12.02
CA LEU A 69 23.21 -6.79 11.74
C LEU A 69 21.89 -6.87 12.51
N ASN A 70 20.79 -7.08 11.79
CA ASN A 70 19.44 -7.13 12.35
C ASN A 70 18.76 -8.46 12.01
N ALA A 71 18.13 -9.10 12.99
CA ALA A 71 17.28 -10.26 12.75
C ALA A 71 15.98 -9.87 12.03
N ARG A 72 15.54 -10.69 11.08
CA ARG A 72 14.23 -10.54 10.45
C ARG A 72 13.14 -10.97 11.44
N LEU A 73 12.38 -10.01 11.97
CA LEU A 73 11.14 -10.34 12.67
C LEU A 73 10.09 -10.78 11.64
N LEU A 74 9.49 -11.96 11.86
CA LEU A 74 8.33 -12.41 11.10
C LEU A 74 7.19 -11.40 11.27
N GLY A 75 6.86 -10.66 10.18
CA GLY A 75 5.79 -9.66 10.16
C GLY A 75 6.27 -8.20 10.28
N GLY A 76 7.03 -7.72 9.29
CA GLY A 76 7.62 -6.37 9.26
C GLY A 76 6.66 -5.18 9.47
N LYS A 77 7.23 -3.98 9.54
CA LYS A 77 6.54 -2.73 9.91
C LYS A 77 5.48 -2.31 8.87
N VAL A 78 4.24 -2.74 9.06
CA VAL A 78 3.07 -2.29 8.27
C VAL A 78 2.55 -0.98 8.86
N HIS A 79 2.59 0.12 8.10
CA HIS A 79 2.01 1.40 8.51
C HIS A 79 0.59 1.60 7.93
N GLY A 80 -0.36 1.92 8.80
CA GLY A 80 -1.78 2.03 8.48
C GLY A 80 -2.58 0.88 9.06
N SER A 81 -3.21 1.11 10.22
CA SER A 81 -4.01 0.09 10.87
C SER A 81 -5.36 -0.12 10.18
N LEU A 82 -5.85 -1.36 10.19
CA LEU A 82 -7.18 -1.72 9.69
C LEU A 82 -8.33 -1.29 10.64
N ALA A 83 -8.02 -0.52 11.70
CA ALA A 83 -8.95 -0.15 12.77
C ALA A 83 -10.19 0.63 12.30
N ARG A 84 -10.15 1.23 11.09
CA ARG A 84 -11.27 2.00 10.51
C ARG A 84 -12.08 1.23 9.47
N ALA A 85 -11.74 -0.03 9.17
CA ALA A 85 -12.46 -0.83 8.20
C ALA A 85 -13.93 -0.99 8.63
N GLY A 86 -14.87 -0.59 7.77
CA GLY A 86 -16.31 -0.74 8.01
C GLY A 86 -16.95 0.26 8.98
N LYS A 87 -16.21 1.24 9.55
CA LYS A 87 -16.73 2.21 10.53
C LYS A 87 -18.06 2.85 10.12
N VAL A 88 -18.13 3.35 8.88
CA VAL A 88 -19.33 4.06 8.39
C VAL A 88 -20.52 3.12 8.27
N ARG A 89 -20.31 1.89 7.76
CA ARG A 89 -21.38 0.89 7.60
C ARG A 89 -21.95 0.43 8.95
N ALA A 90 -21.11 0.36 9.98
CA ALA A 90 -21.52 0.01 11.34
C ALA A 90 -22.25 1.16 12.05
N GLN A 91 -21.87 2.41 11.78
CA GLN A 91 -22.47 3.59 12.41
C GLN A 91 -23.82 3.97 11.79
N THR A 92 -24.03 3.72 10.49
CA THR A 92 -25.31 4.03 9.84
C THR A 92 -26.43 3.13 10.34
N PRO A 93 -27.58 3.67 10.79
CA PRO A 93 -28.71 2.86 11.22
C PRO A 93 -29.19 1.97 10.08
N LYS A 94 -29.52 0.72 10.39
CA LYS A 94 -30.04 -0.23 9.41
C LYS A 94 -31.51 0.09 9.13
N VAL A 95 -31.78 0.70 7.99
CA VAL A 95 -33.16 0.95 7.54
C VAL A 95 -33.67 -0.25 6.76
N ASP A 96 -34.76 -0.85 7.24
CA ASP A 96 -35.43 -1.94 6.54
C ASP A 96 -36.12 -1.46 5.26
N LYS A 97 -36.19 -2.36 4.28
CA LYS A 97 -36.87 -2.07 3.02
C LYS A 97 -38.37 -2.09 3.28
N GLN A 98 -39.03 -0.95 3.09
CA GLN A 98 -40.49 -0.89 3.07
C GLN A 98 -41.03 -1.78 1.92
N GLU A 99 -42.12 -2.48 2.18
CA GLU A 99 -42.84 -3.22 1.14
C GLU A 99 -43.38 -2.26 0.09
N LYS A 100 -42.98 -2.47 -1.16
CA LYS A 100 -43.46 -1.70 -2.31
C LYS A 100 -44.16 -2.64 -3.27
N LYS A 101 -45.28 -2.17 -3.85
CA LYS A 101 -45.99 -2.90 -4.90
C LYS A 101 -45.01 -3.28 -6.02
N LYS A 102 -45.12 -4.51 -6.52
CA LYS A 102 -44.30 -4.98 -7.65
C LYS A 102 -44.46 -4.01 -8.82
N LYS A 103 -43.34 -3.51 -9.33
CA LYS A 103 -43.35 -2.63 -10.49
C LYS A 103 -43.78 -3.45 -11.71
N LEU A 104 -44.64 -2.86 -12.55
CA LEU A 104 -44.93 -3.41 -13.87
C LEU A 104 -43.62 -3.51 -14.67
N THR A 105 -43.50 -4.54 -15.51
CA THR A 105 -42.33 -4.79 -16.35
C THR A 105 -42.72 -4.86 -17.84
N GLY A 106 -41.74 -4.83 -18.74
CA GLY A 106 -41.93 -5.01 -20.18
C GLY A 106 -42.85 -3.97 -20.83
N ARG A 107 -43.75 -4.45 -21.72
CA ARG A 107 -44.66 -3.61 -22.51
C ARG A 107 -45.62 -2.80 -21.63
N ALA A 108 -46.10 -3.39 -20.54
CA ALA A 108 -46.99 -2.71 -19.60
C ALA A 108 -46.30 -1.47 -18.97
N HIS A 109 -45.05 -1.63 -18.54
CA HIS A 109 -44.27 -0.51 -18.00
C HIS A 109 -44.01 0.58 -19.05
N ARG A 110 -43.65 0.20 -20.29
CA ARG A 110 -43.44 1.15 -21.40
C ARG A 110 -44.70 1.95 -21.70
N ARG A 111 -45.89 1.33 -21.68
CA ARG A 111 -47.17 2.02 -21.84
C ARG A 111 -47.39 3.06 -20.73
N VAL A 112 -47.16 2.68 -19.48
CA VAL A 112 -47.26 3.62 -18.33
C VAL A 112 -46.26 4.78 -18.46
N GLN A 113 -45.02 4.51 -18.88
CA GLN A 113 -44.01 5.55 -19.10
C GLN A 113 -44.41 6.52 -20.22
N TYR A 114 -44.94 6.01 -21.35
CA TYR A 114 -45.41 6.84 -22.46
C TYR A 114 -46.55 7.75 -22.01
N ASN A 115 -47.56 7.18 -21.35
CA ASN A 115 -48.68 7.94 -20.81
C ASN A 115 -48.21 9.01 -19.84
N ARG A 116 -47.29 8.68 -18.91
CA ARG A 116 -46.75 9.64 -17.93
C ARG A 116 -45.90 10.75 -18.55
N ARG A 117 -45.20 10.50 -19.66
CA ARG A 117 -44.27 11.46 -20.29
C ARG A 117 -44.92 12.33 -21.36
N PHE A 118 -45.91 11.81 -22.07
CA PHE A 118 -46.44 12.46 -23.27
C PHE A 118 -47.93 12.75 -23.16
N VAL A 119 -48.75 11.76 -22.80
CA VAL A 119 -50.21 11.91 -22.73
C VAL A 119 -50.62 12.79 -21.55
N ASN A 120 -50.12 12.50 -20.34
CA ASN A 120 -50.53 13.17 -19.10
C ASN A 120 -49.82 14.52 -18.90
N VAL A 121 -48.64 14.71 -19.49
CA VAL A 121 -47.92 15.99 -19.42
C VAL A 121 -48.66 17.07 -20.21
N ALA A 122 -49.34 16.71 -21.31
CA ALA A 122 -50.18 17.63 -22.08
C ALA A 122 -51.41 18.11 -21.29
N LEU A 123 -51.89 17.32 -20.31
CA LEU A 123 -52.98 17.68 -19.41
C LEU A 123 -52.55 18.53 -18.20
N SER A 124 -51.24 18.61 -17.92
CA SER A 124 -50.71 19.22 -16.69
C SER A 124 -50.53 20.73 -16.82
N GLY A 125 -51.56 21.43 -17.31
CA GLY A 125 -51.71 22.90 -17.29
C GLY A 125 -50.58 23.78 -17.86
N PRO A 126 -50.79 25.10 -17.94
CA PRO A 126 -49.72 26.04 -18.27
C PRO A 126 -48.76 26.22 -17.08
N GLY A 127 -47.47 25.94 -17.28
CA GLY A 127 -46.45 26.11 -16.24
C GLY A 127 -45.08 25.55 -16.62
N ARG A 128 -44.04 25.85 -15.83
CA ARG A 128 -42.68 25.36 -16.07
C ARG A 128 -42.62 23.85 -15.80
N LYS A 129 -42.14 23.08 -16.78
CA LYS A 129 -42.00 21.62 -16.66
C LYS A 129 -41.19 21.23 -15.42
N ARG A 130 -41.81 20.48 -14.51
CA ARG A 130 -41.15 19.90 -13.32
C ARG A 130 -40.46 18.59 -13.67
N GLY A 131 -39.35 18.32 -12.98
CA GLY A 131 -38.61 17.07 -13.13
C GLY A 131 -39.37 15.86 -12.55
N PRO A 132 -39.11 14.64 -13.05
CA PRO A 132 -39.83 13.43 -12.64
C PRO A 132 -39.61 12.98 -11.18
N ASN A 133 -38.66 13.58 -10.46
CA ASN A 133 -38.35 13.34 -9.04
C ASN A 133 -38.12 14.67 -8.31
N SER A 134 -38.94 15.67 -8.61
CA SER A 134 -38.92 16.97 -7.93
C SER A 134 -39.64 16.84 -6.59
N ASN A 135 -38.94 17.10 -5.48
CA ASN A 135 -39.51 17.11 -4.13
C ASN A 135 -39.86 18.52 -3.66
N THR A 136 -40.09 19.45 -4.59
CA THR A 136 -40.60 20.78 -4.25
C THR A 136 -42.03 20.65 -3.73
N PRO A 137 -42.38 21.26 -2.59
CA PRO A 137 -43.75 21.26 -2.10
C PRO A 137 -44.72 21.86 -3.12
#